data_AF-A0A958XDR8-F1
#
_entry.id   AF-A0A958XDR8-F1
#
_cell.length_a   1.000
_cell.length_b   1.000
_cell.length_c   1.000
_cell.angle_alpha   90.00
_cell.angle_beta   90.00
_cell.angle_gamma   90.00
#
_symmetry.space_group_name_H-M   'P 1'
#
loop_
_entity.id
_entity.type
_entity.pdbx_description
1 polymer ?
#
loop_
_entity_poly.entity_id
_entity_poly.type
_entity_poly.pdbx_seq_one_letter_code
_entity_poly.pdbx_strand_id
1 'polypeptide(L)'
;MIPPNDILGRRNEIKDCIAADAVADAVRRLIDFMRDFQPFMEDEAVLISMDFTELEKETRQELVERQEAKRNKRQIAHRILTTLNTACSKLNRA
;
A
#
# COMPACT_ATOMS: atom_id res chain seq x y z
N MET A 1 -16.23 -11.56 14.18
CA MET A 1 -16.32 -10.10 14.41
C MET A 1 -14.91 -9.61 14.69
N ILE A 2 -14.35 -8.80 13.81
CA ILE A 2 -12.99 -8.26 13.95
C ILE A 2 -13.05 -7.07 14.92
N PRO A 3 -12.15 -6.98 15.92
CA PRO A 3 -12.14 -5.84 16.83
C PRO A 3 -11.79 -4.54 16.09
N PRO A 4 -12.49 -3.43 16.34
CA PRO A 4 -12.16 -2.12 15.76
C PRO A 4 -10.70 -1.68 16.00
N ASN A 5 -10.12 -2.11 17.12
CA ASN A 5 -8.72 -1.86 17.46
C ASN A 5 -7.73 -2.50 16.47
N ASP A 6 -8.09 -3.64 15.86
CA ASP A 6 -7.23 -4.37 14.91
C ASP A 6 -7.14 -3.61 13.57
N ILE A 7 -8.27 -3.04 13.11
CA ILE A 7 -8.33 -2.21 11.90
C ILE A 7 -7.47 -0.95 12.07
N LEU A 8 -7.58 -0.24 13.20
CA LEU A 8 -6.79 0.95 13.48
C LEU A 8 -5.30 0.64 13.65
N GLY A 9 -4.98 -0.48 14.33
CA GLY A 9 -3.61 -0.96 14.49
C GLY A 9 -2.94 -1.24 13.15
N ARG A 10 -3.54 -2.11 12.34
CA ARG A 10 -2.98 -2.46 11.02
C ARG A 10 -2.91 -1.28 10.06
N ARG A 11 -3.88 -0.36 10.12
CA ARG A 11 -3.82 0.91 9.36
C ARG A 11 -2.59 1.72 9.74
N ASN A 12 -2.29 1.84 11.03
CA ASN A 12 -1.13 2.61 11.50
C ASN A 12 0.17 1.91 11.12
N GLU A 13 0.26 0.58 11.21
CA GLU A 13 1.43 -0.18 10.76
C GLU A 13 1.77 0.07 9.29
N ILE A 14 0.75 0.14 8.40
CA ILE A 14 0.97 0.48 6.99
C ILE A 14 1.53 1.91 6.85
N LYS A 15 0.99 2.87 7.61
CA LYS A 15 1.47 4.26 7.60
C LYS A 15 2.91 4.38 8.10
N ASP A 16 3.26 3.61 9.12
CA ASP A 16 4.61 3.58 9.68
C ASP A 16 5.62 3.02 8.66
N CYS A 17 5.24 1.98 7.90
CA CYS A 17 6.06 1.49 6.79
C CYS A 17 6.31 2.58 5.74
N ILE A 18 5.29 3.36 5.38
CA ILE A 18 5.44 4.48 4.44
C ILE A 18 6.36 5.57 5.01
N ALA A 19 6.21 5.91 6.29
CA ALA A 19 7.04 6.91 6.95
C ALA A 19 8.51 6.47 7.04
N ALA A 20 8.77 5.17 7.16
CA ALA A 20 10.11 4.56 7.18
C ALA A 20 10.71 4.31 5.78
N ASP A 21 10.04 4.73 4.70
CA ASP A 21 10.42 4.43 3.30
C ASP A 21 10.45 2.92 2.96
N ALA A 22 9.80 2.09 3.79
CA ALA A 22 9.64 0.65 3.64
C ALA A 22 8.42 0.30 2.76
N VAL A 23 8.41 0.80 1.53
CA VAL A 23 7.24 0.70 0.63
C VAL A 23 6.88 -0.75 0.29
N ALA A 24 7.86 -1.64 0.15
CA ALA A 24 7.60 -3.07 -0.10
C ALA A 24 6.77 -3.70 1.03
N ASP A 25 7.09 -3.39 2.29
CA ASP A 25 6.34 -3.89 3.44
C ASP A 25 4.96 -3.23 3.53
N ALA A 26 4.85 -1.95 3.18
CA ALA A 26 3.57 -1.26 3.11
C ALA A 26 2.62 -1.91 2.08
N VAL A 27 3.12 -2.30 0.90
CA VAL A 27 2.34 -3.01 -0.13
C VAL A 27 1.85 -4.35 0.38
N ARG A 28 2.73 -5.17 0.98
CA ARG A 28 2.35 -6.49 1.51
C ARG A 28 1.25 -6.36 2.56
N ARG A 29 1.45 -5.43 3.51
CA ARG A 29 0.48 -5.16 4.58
C ARG A 29 -0.84 -4.57 4.05
N LEU A 30 -0.81 -3.81 2.96
CA LEU A 30 -2.01 -3.31 2.31
C LEU A 30 -2.84 -4.46 1.73
N ILE A 31 -2.22 -5.42 1.04
CA ILE A 31 -2.92 -6.60 0.51
C ILE A 31 -3.55 -7.39 1.66
N ASP A 32 -2.78 -7.67 2.71
CA ASP A 32 -3.30 -8.38 3.89
C ASP A 32 -4.47 -7.61 4.53
N PHE A 33 -4.39 -6.28 4.61
CA PHE A 33 -5.48 -5.44 5.12
C PHE A 33 -6.73 -5.52 4.24
N MET A 34 -6.60 -5.45 2.91
CA MET A 34 -7.75 -5.54 2.01
C MET A 34 -8.39 -6.92 2.08
N ARG A 35 -7.61 -8.00 2.01
CA ARG A 35 -8.11 -9.37 2.13
C ARG A 35 -8.88 -9.58 3.44
N ASP A 36 -8.39 -9.03 4.54
CA ASP A 36 -8.97 -9.28 5.86
C ASP A 36 -10.18 -8.38 6.17
N PHE A 37 -10.24 -7.14 5.63
CA PHE A 37 -11.26 -6.16 6.01
C PHE A 37 -12.10 -5.59 4.87
N GLN A 38 -11.59 -5.54 3.64
CA GLN A 38 -12.31 -5.02 2.46
C GLN A 38 -11.96 -5.86 1.22
N PRO A 39 -12.42 -7.13 1.13
CA PRO A 39 -12.02 -8.03 0.04
C PRO A 39 -12.36 -7.51 -1.36
N PHE A 40 -13.45 -6.72 -1.47
CA PHE A 40 -13.84 -6.07 -2.71
C PHE A 40 -12.85 -5.01 -3.22
N MET A 41 -11.84 -4.66 -2.42
CA MET A 41 -10.76 -3.73 -2.77
C MET A 41 -9.38 -4.42 -2.85
N GLU A 42 -9.36 -5.76 -2.83
CA GLU A 42 -8.11 -6.53 -2.89
C GLU A 42 -7.41 -6.35 -4.25
N ASP A 43 -8.17 -6.29 -5.34
CA ASP A 43 -7.65 -6.08 -6.70
C ASP A 43 -6.84 -4.77 -6.82
N GLU A 44 -7.31 -3.69 -6.20
CA GLU A 44 -6.57 -2.42 -6.19
C GLU A 44 -5.23 -2.53 -5.45
N ALA A 45 -5.16 -3.32 -4.37
CA ALA A 45 -3.91 -3.57 -3.66
C ALA A 45 -2.95 -4.44 -4.49
N VAL A 46 -3.47 -5.42 -5.22
CA VAL A 46 -2.70 -6.24 -6.16
C VAL A 46 -2.12 -5.40 -7.29
N LEU A 47 -2.90 -4.50 -7.89
CA LEU A 47 -2.42 -3.60 -8.95
C LEU A 47 -1.28 -2.70 -8.45
N ILE A 48 -1.39 -2.15 -7.25
CA ILE A 48 -0.30 -1.36 -6.63
C ILE A 48 0.96 -2.22 -6.45
N SER A 49 0.80 -3.50 -6.08
CA SER A 49 1.93 -4.43 -5.94
C SER A 49 2.60 -4.75 -7.27
N MET A 50 1.83 -4.88 -8.35
CA MET A 50 2.37 -5.08 -9.70
C MET A 50 3.22 -3.88 -10.12
N ASP A 51 2.68 -2.67 -9.99
CA ASP A 51 3.38 -1.43 -10.35
C ASP A 51 4.68 -1.25 -9.53
N PHE A 52 4.65 -1.59 -8.24
CA PHE A 52 5.84 -1.54 -7.40
C PHE A 52 6.89 -2.58 -7.80
N THR A 53 6.46 -3.80 -8.14
CA THR A 53 7.37 -4.87 -8.58
C THR A 53 8.04 -4.52 -9.89
N GLU A 54 7.30 -3.92 -10.82
CA GLU A 54 7.83 -3.43 -12.10
C GLU A 54 8.86 -2.32 -11.87
N LEU A 55 8.53 -1.32 -11.05
CA LEU A 55 9.48 -0.25 -10.69
C LEU A 55 10.78 -0.78 -10.07
N GLU A 56 10.69 -1.75 -9.15
CA GLU A 56 11.85 -2.39 -8.53
C GLU A 56 12.72 -3.13 -9.56
N LYS A 57 12.07 -3.79 -10.53
CA LYS A 57 12.76 -4.47 -11.63
C LYS A 57 13.47 -3.46 -12.54
N GLU A 58 12.79 -2.40 -12.95
CA GLU A 58 13.34 -1.34 -13.79
C GLU A 58 14.51 -0.63 -13.11
N THR A 59 14.38 -0.33 -11.81
CA THR A 59 15.43 0.29 -11.00
C THR A 59 16.66 -0.62 -10.90
N ARG A 60 16.46 -1.92 -10.69
CA ARG A 60 17.56 -2.91 -10.64
C ARG A 60 18.27 -3.06 -12.00
N GLN A 61 17.53 -2.90 -13.08
CA GLN A 61 18.06 -2.97 -14.44
C GLN A 61 18.63 -1.63 -14.93
N GLU A 62 18.67 -0.61 -14.06
CA GLU A 62 19.13 0.75 -14.39
C GLU A 62 18.38 1.38 -15.58
N LEU A 63 17.15 0.92 -15.83
CA LEU A 63 16.29 1.44 -16.91
C LEU A 63 15.66 2.79 -16.56
N VAL A 64 15.68 3.16 -15.28
CA VAL A 64 15.06 4.36 -14.74
C VAL A 64 16.09 5.11 -13.90
N GLU A 65 16.17 6.42 -14.09
CA GLU A 65 17.08 7.25 -13.30
C GLU A 65 16.68 7.26 -11.83
N ARG A 66 17.69 7.33 -10.93
CA ARG A 66 17.44 7.31 -9.48
C ARG A 66 16.44 8.38 -9.00
N GLN A 67 16.43 9.56 -9.62
CA GLN A 67 15.49 10.62 -9.27
C GLN A 67 14.06 10.27 -9.70
N GLU A 68 13.91 9.67 -10.88
CA GLU A 68 12.64 9.19 -11.39
C GLU A 68 12.11 8.01 -10.55
N ALA A 69 12.97 7.03 -10.22
CA ALA A 69 12.61 5.93 -9.34
C ALA A 69 12.09 6.42 -7.98
N LYS A 70 12.75 7.44 -7.39
CA LYS A 70 12.31 8.07 -6.15
C LYS A 70 10.94 8.75 -6.29
N ARG A 71 10.68 9.39 -7.44
CA ARG A 71 9.37 10.01 -7.73
C ARG A 71 8.27 8.95 -7.86
N ASN A 72 8.53 7.89 -8.62
CA ASN A 72 7.57 6.81 -8.84
C ASN A 72 7.27 6.07 -7.53
N LYS A 73 8.29 5.81 -6.70
CA LYS A 73 8.11 5.24 -5.35
C LYS A 73 7.21 6.11 -4.46
N ARG A 74 7.33 7.44 -4.52
CA ARG A 74 6.44 8.37 -3.79
C ARG A 74 5.00 8.34 -4.32
N GLN A 75 4.82 8.21 -5.63
CA GLN A 75 3.48 8.08 -6.22
C GLN A 75 2.80 6.79 -5.77
N ILE A 76 3.54 5.68 -5.72
CA ILE A 76 3.05 4.40 -5.18
C ILE A 76 2.68 4.56 -3.71
N ALA A 77 3.54 5.17 -2.89
CA ALA A 77 3.24 5.45 -1.49
C ALA A 77 1.94 6.27 -1.31
N HIS A 78 1.74 7.28 -2.15
CA HIS A 78 0.51 8.08 -2.13
C HIS A 78 -0.73 7.23 -2.49
N ARG A 79 -0.63 6.37 -3.50
CA ARG A 79 -1.70 5.44 -3.88
C ARG A 79 -2.04 4.48 -2.74
N ILE A 80 -1.04 3.90 -2.08
CA ILE A 80 -1.24 3.05 -0.88
C ILE A 80 -2.07 3.79 0.18
N LEU A 81 -1.67 5.01 0.53
CA LEU A 81 -2.39 5.81 1.53
C LEU A 81 -3.82 6.15 1.10
N THR A 82 -4.03 6.42 -0.19
CA THR A 82 -5.35 6.75 -0.74
C THR A 82 -6.28 5.54 -0.70
N THR A 83 -5.81 4.37 -1.14
CA THR A 83 -6.56 3.12 -1.09
C THR A 83 -6.90 2.74 0.35
N LEU A 84 -5.93 2.82 1.26
CA LEU A 84 -6.13 2.57 2.69
C LEU A 84 -7.18 3.50 3.31
N ASN A 85 -7.10 4.80 3.05
CA ASN A 85 -8.08 5.76 3.57
C ASN A 85 -9.49 5.52 3.02
N THR A 86 -9.58 5.11 1.76
CA THR A 86 -10.87 4.76 1.12
C THR A 86 -11.47 3.52 1.78
N ALA A 87 -10.68 2.47 1.97
CA ALA A 87 -11.10 1.25 2.66
C ALA A 87 -11.57 1.52 4.10
N CYS A 88 -10.79 2.27 4.89
CA CYS A 88 -11.19 2.67 6.24
C CYS A 88 -12.47 3.50 6.27
N SER A 89 -12.67 4.39 5.29
CA SER A 89 -13.88 5.22 5.20
C SER A 89 -15.13 4.39 4.90
N LYS A 90 -15.01 3.32 4.09
CA LYS A 90 -16.09 2.36 3.84
C LYS A 90 -16.40 1.52 5.08
N LEU A 91 -15.38 1.07 5.80
CA LEU A 91 -15.52 0.31 7.05
C LEU A 91 -16.23 1.09 8.16
N ASN A 92 -15.98 2.40 8.28
CA ASN A 92 -16.64 3.24 9.28
C ASN A 92 -18.12 3.55 8.95
N ARG A 93 -18.60 3.21 7.74
CA ARG A 93 -19.98 3.44 7.29
C ARG A 93 -20.81 2.15 7.26
N ALA A 94 -20.18 0.99 7.42
CA ALA A 94 -20.81 -0.33 7.45
C ALA A 94 -21.15 -0.73 8.89
#